data_AF-A0A7J2ZE26-F1
#
_entry.id   AF-A0A7J2ZE26-F1
#
_cell.length_a   1.000
_cell.length_b   1.000
_cell.length_c   1.000
_cell.angle_alpha   90.00
_cell.angle_beta   90.00
_cell.angle_gamma   90.00
#
_symmetry.space_group_name_H-M   'P 1'
#
loop_
_entity.id
_entity.type
_entity.pdbx_description
1 polymer ?
#
loop_
_entity_poly.entity_id
_entity_poly.type
_entity_poly.pdbx_seq_one_letter_code
_entity_poly.pdbx_strand_id
1 'polypeptide(L)'
;MYDLNFAIDMIEEQLVRGNLRWLANFSEIHKDYKIGDVTFPLYASGSLQEKGFLLSRIFSALVTPKYKIHLLIYTEQNFDPKLIRKLVLACKSKFGSEDWVFLGLVQREDFQKATKEAVANTTDRNVGVVAYSLASKERVTSENVLGRGLAKQLRLTEAKFEVFDLPNYLKSFTITFFLVVLFLVFLTFSGIQNIVNPLSILIAIVVSLLVGHRLYKNRYHTALSIDAKGFQLWEGKAMKEGKWADFSDVAIYITPKRETFLRLYSKNGTFDLPLSRTGLSRKETYMIIRNLIKGGKAIQ
;
A
#
# COMPACT_ATOMS: atom_id res chain seq x y z
N MET A 1 11.58 -11.34 19.22
CA MET A 1 10.21 -11.10 18.70
C MET A 1 10.01 -9.65 18.27
N TYR A 2 10.36 -8.67 19.10
CA TYR A 2 10.28 -7.23 18.74
C TYR A 2 11.05 -6.88 17.46
N ASP A 3 12.33 -7.30 17.34
CA ASP A 3 13.17 -7.00 16.19
C ASP A 3 12.63 -7.54 14.85
N LEU A 4 12.03 -8.74 14.88
CA LEU A 4 11.42 -9.36 13.69
C LEU A 4 10.13 -8.64 13.28
N ASN A 5 9.32 -8.22 14.26
CA ASN A 5 8.13 -7.42 13.99
C ASN A 5 8.49 -6.05 13.42
N PHE A 6 9.55 -5.43 13.93
CA PHE A 6 10.07 -4.17 13.39
C PHE A 6 10.56 -4.32 11.94
N ALA A 7 11.24 -5.42 11.61
CA ALA A 7 11.65 -5.70 10.24
C ALA A 7 10.44 -5.83 9.29
N ILE A 8 9.36 -6.49 9.72
CA ILE A 8 8.12 -6.58 8.95
C ILE A 8 7.50 -5.21 8.71
N ASP A 9 7.41 -4.39 9.77
CA ASP A 9 6.83 -3.04 9.69
C ASP A 9 7.61 -2.14 8.71
N MET A 10 8.95 -2.25 8.70
CA MET A 10 9.80 -1.53 7.75
C MET A 10 9.53 -1.98 6.30
N ILE A 11 9.39 -3.28 6.05
CA ILE A 11 9.12 -3.78 4.69
C ILE A 11 7.74 -3.34 4.20
N GLU A 12 6.74 -3.37 5.08
CA GLU A 12 5.40 -2.86 4.79
C GLU A 12 5.44 -1.37 4.41
N GLU A 13 6.19 -0.55 5.15
CA GLU A 13 6.34 0.87 4.84
C GLU A 13 7.02 1.08 3.48
N GLN A 14 8.05 0.31 3.16
CA GLN A 14 8.72 0.36 1.86
C GLN A 14 7.78 0.00 0.70
N LEU A 15 6.92 -1.00 0.88
CA LEU A 15 5.91 -1.39 -0.12
C LEU A 15 4.94 -0.25 -0.39
N VAL A 16 4.44 0.37 0.68
CA VAL A 16 3.46 1.45 0.63
C VAL A 16 4.04 2.65 -0.10
N ARG A 17 5.24 3.09 0.30
CA ARG A 17 5.95 4.21 -0.32
C ARG A 17 6.31 3.96 -1.78
N GLY A 18 6.33 2.70 -2.21
CA GLY A 18 6.70 2.32 -3.56
C GLY A 18 8.19 2.17 -3.77
N ASN A 19 8.97 2.03 -2.71
CA ASN A 19 10.41 1.81 -2.78
C ASN A 19 10.73 0.49 -3.51
N LEU A 20 9.79 -0.47 -3.49
CA LEU A 20 9.90 -1.74 -4.19
C LEU A 20 9.25 -1.74 -5.60
N ARG A 21 8.91 -0.56 -6.17
CA ARG A 21 8.29 -0.46 -7.50
C ARG A 21 9.14 -1.06 -8.62
N TRP A 22 10.45 -1.03 -8.46
CA TRP A 22 11.40 -1.66 -9.39
C TRP A 22 11.28 -3.20 -9.43
N LEU A 23 10.67 -3.83 -8.41
CA LEU A 23 10.32 -5.25 -8.45
C LEU A 23 8.95 -5.45 -9.08
N ALA A 24 7.96 -4.72 -8.57
CA ALA A 24 6.59 -4.78 -9.05
C ALA A 24 5.78 -3.58 -8.56
N ASN A 25 4.68 -3.31 -9.26
CA ASN A 25 3.66 -2.42 -8.74
C ASN A 25 2.74 -3.20 -7.80
N PHE A 26 3.14 -3.30 -6.53
CA PHE A 26 2.35 -3.92 -5.47
C PHE A 26 1.11 -3.07 -5.16
N SER A 27 -0.05 -3.71 -5.18
CA SER A 27 -1.33 -3.03 -4.96
C SER A 27 -2.08 -3.53 -3.74
N GLU A 28 -1.88 -4.77 -3.32
CA GLU A 28 -2.58 -5.33 -2.16
C GLU A 28 -1.57 -5.93 -1.18
N ILE A 29 -1.76 -5.66 0.12
CA ILE A 29 -0.94 -6.18 1.20
C ILE A 29 -1.86 -6.82 2.24
N HIS A 30 -1.54 -8.03 2.65
CA HIS A 30 -2.21 -8.81 3.68
C HIS A 30 -1.23 -9.11 4.81
N LYS A 31 -1.72 -9.13 6.06
CA LYS A 31 -0.96 -9.64 7.20
C LYS A 31 -1.42 -11.03 7.58
N ASP A 32 -0.49 -11.81 8.15
CA ASP A 32 -0.71 -13.20 8.58
C ASP A 32 -1.45 -14.02 7.51
N TYR A 33 -0.93 -13.99 6.28
CA TYR A 33 -1.50 -14.66 5.13
C TYR A 33 -1.16 -16.15 5.18
N LYS A 34 -2.20 -17.01 5.13
CA LYS A 34 -2.04 -18.46 5.29
C LYS A 34 -1.89 -19.15 3.94
N ILE A 35 -0.84 -19.95 3.79
CA ILE A 35 -0.62 -20.86 2.66
C ILE A 35 -0.38 -22.26 3.21
N GLY A 36 -1.34 -23.15 3.00
CA GLY A 36 -1.30 -24.49 3.60
C GLY A 36 -1.23 -24.41 5.12
N ASP A 37 -0.15 -24.93 5.69
CA ASP A 37 0.14 -24.93 7.12
C ASP A 37 1.12 -23.82 7.56
N VAL A 38 1.52 -22.94 6.64
CA VAL A 38 2.43 -21.82 6.90
C VAL A 38 1.64 -20.52 6.95
N THR A 39 1.95 -19.67 7.93
CA THR A 39 1.42 -18.31 8.02
C THR A 39 2.56 -17.32 7.77
N PHE A 40 2.41 -16.51 6.72
CA PHE A 40 3.34 -15.45 6.36
C PHE A 40 2.92 -14.15 7.03
N PRO A 41 3.75 -13.54 7.90
CA PRO A 41 3.41 -12.28 8.55
C PRO A 41 3.07 -11.15 7.57
N LEU A 42 3.70 -11.14 6.39
CA LEU A 42 3.42 -10.16 5.34
C LEU A 42 3.34 -10.83 3.98
N TYR A 43 2.27 -10.54 3.26
CA TYR A 43 2.07 -10.91 1.85
C TYR A 43 1.68 -9.68 1.06
N ALA A 44 2.32 -9.45 -0.08
CA ALA A 44 1.92 -8.42 -1.03
C ALA A 44 1.72 -9.01 -2.42
N SER A 45 0.68 -8.56 -3.12
CA SER A 45 0.40 -8.94 -4.50
C SER A 45 0.46 -7.70 -5.41
N GLY A 46 0.91 -7.93 -6.65
CA GLY A 46 1.12 -6.87 -7.62
C GLY A 46 1.25 -7.40 -9.04
N SER A 47 1.64 -6.50 -9.93
CA SER A 47 1.91 -6.82 -11.33
C SER A 47 3.06 -5.98 -11.88
N LEU A 48 3.66 -6.42 -12.97
CA LEU A 48 4.60 -5.59 -13.74
C LEU A 48 3.90 -4.45 -14.49
N GLN A 49 2.57 -4.53 -14.65
CA GLN A 49 1.84 -3.52 -15.40
C GLN A 49 1.75 -2.19 -14.66
N GLU A 50 2.13 -1.14 -15.37
CA GLU A 50 2.01 0.24 -14.92
C GLU A 50 0.56 0.71 -15.12
N LYS A 51 -0.10 1.07 -14.01
CA LYS A 51 -1.50 1.55 -14.00
C LYS A 51 -1.58 3.08 -13.96
N GLY A 52 -0.52 3.77 -14.36
CA GLY A 52 -0.35 5.23 -14.31
C GLY A 52 -1.13 6.01 -15.39
N PHE A 53 -0.50 7.04 -15.96
CA PHE A 53 -1.09 7.88 -17.00
C PHE A 53 -1.51 7.08 -18.24
N LEU A 54 -2.48 7.60 -19.01
CA LEU A 54 -3.13 6.90 -20.13
C LEU A 54 -2.11 6.29 -21.13
N LEU A 55 -1.09 7.05 -21.52
CA LEU A 55 -0.04 6.58 -22.44
C LEU A 55 0.83 5.47 -21.83
N SER A 56 1.19 5.61 -20.54
CA SER A 56 1.93 4.56 -19.83
C SER A 56 1.12 3.27 -19.70
N ARG A 57 -0.21 3.37 -19.55
CA ARG A 57 -1.12 2.22 -19.51
C ARG A 57 -1.22 1.51 -20.86
N ILE A 58 -1.29 2.26 -21.97
CA ILE A 58 -1.35 1.68 -23.31
C ILE A 58 -0.05 0.96 -23.62
N PHE A 59 1.09 1.61 -23.38
CA PHE A 59 2.40 0.99 -23.58
C PHE A 59 2.56 -0.28 -22.72
N SER A 60 2.18 -0.20 -21.43
CA SER A 60 2.22 -1.35 -20.54
C SER A 60 1.28 -2.48 -20.98
N ALA A 61 0.06 -2.17 -21.43
CA ALA A 61 -0.87 -3.19 -21.88
C ALA A 61 -0.39 -3.96 -23.13
N LEU A 62 0.42 -3.31 -23.99
CA LEU A 62 0.94 -3.90 -25.22
C LEU A 62 2.29 -4.60 -25.03
N VAL A 63 3.17 -4.05 -24.19
CA VAL A 63 4.58 -4.45 -24.11
C VAL A 63 4.89 -5.28 -22.86
N THR A 64 4.19 -5.07 -21.74
CA THR A 64 4.48 -5.84 -20.51
C THR A 64 3.65 -7.11 -20.39
N PRO A 65 4.29 -8.29 -20.23
CA PRO A 65 3.59 -9.53 -19.98
C PRO A 65 2.76 -9.46 -18.68
N LYS A 66 1.62 -10.15 -18.67
CA LYS A 66 0.64 -10.14 -17.57
C LYS A 66 1.04 -11.02 -16.39
N TYR A 67 2.32 -10.99 -15.99
CA TYR A 67 2.78 -11.75 -14.83
C TYR A 67 2.21 -11.15 -13.55
N LYS A 68 1.63 -12.00 -12.71
CA LYS A 68 1.30 -11.65 -11.34
C LYS A 68 2.54 -11.81 -10.49
N ILE A 69 2.74 -10.86 -9.58
CA ILE A 69 3.87 -10.85 -8.69
C ILE A 69 3.38 -10.99 -7.26
N HIS A 70 4.06 -11.85 -6.52
CA HIS A 70 3.80 -12.14 -5.13
C HIS A 70 5.07 -11.90 -4.32
N LEU A 71 4.97 -11.11 -3.26
CA LEU A 71 6.04 -10.94 -2.27
C LEU A 71 5.56 -11.53 -0.95
N LEU A 72 6.33 -12.44 -0.39
CA LEU A 72 6.06 -13.06 0.91
C LEU A 72 7.24 -12.83 1.81
N ILE A 73 6.98 -12.36 3.03
CA ILE A 73 7.99 -12.24 4.08
C ILE A 73 7.67 -13.27 5.14
N TYR A 74 8.68 -14.06 5.51
CA TYR A 74 8.63 -14.98 6.63
C TYR A 74 9.74 -14.63 7.62
N THR A 75 9.44 -14.69 8.91
CA THR A 75 10.38 -14.35 9.97
C THR A 75 10.53 -15.51 10.95
N GLU A 76 11.76 -15.76 11.39
CA GLU A 76 12.06 -16.85 12.33
C GLU A 76 13.27 -16.47 13.20
N GLN A 77 13.51 -17.16 14.32
CA GLN A 77 14.75 -16.96 15.07
C GLN A 77 15.97 -17.49 14.29
N ASN A 78 15.83 -18.71 13.75
CA ASN A 78 16.85 -19.40 12.96
C ASN A 78 16.16 -20.32 11.93
N PHE A 79 16.62 -20.30 10.68
CA PHE A 79 16.07 -21.14 9.62
C PHE A 79 16.82 -22.48 9.47
N ASP A 80 16.07 -23.58 9.54
CA ASP A 80 16.50 -24.90 9.06
C ASP A 80 16.29 -24.99 7.53
N PRO A 81 17.25 -25.53 6.75
CA PRO A 81 17.04 -25.96 5.36
C PRO A 81 15.70 -26.65 5.06
N LYS A 82 15.19 -27.50 5.96
CA LYS A 82 13.88 -28.16 5.80
C LYS A 82 12.73 -27.16 5.77
N LEU A 83 12.77 -26.14 6.63
CA LEU A 83 11.78 -25.08 6.67
C LEU A 83 11.84 -24.24 5.39
N ILE A 84 13.03 -23.86 4.93
CA ILE A 84 13.19 -23.11 3.67
C ILE A 84 12.56 -23.87 2.50
N ARG A 85 12.86 -25.17 2.38
CA ARG A 85 12.28 -26.03 1.35
C ARG A 85 10.75 -26.09 1.46
N LYS A 86 10.22 -26.21 2.67
CA LYS A 86 8.77 -26.19 2.93
C LYS A 86 8.14 -24.88 2.46
N LEU A 87 8.74 -23.73 2.78
CA LEU A 87 8.26 -22.41 2.36
C LEU A 87 8.23 -22.27 0.83
N VAL A 88 9.31 -22.67 0.16
CA VAL A 88 9.39 -22.65 -1.31
C VAL A 88 8.30 -23.54 -1.93
N LEU A 89 8.13 -24.76 -1.42
CA LEU A 89 7.09 -25.68 -1.91
C LEU A 89 5.67 -25.14 -1.67
N ALA A 90 5.42 -24.54 -0.51
CA ALA A 90 4.14 -23.92 -0.20
C ALA A 90 3.81 -22.81 -1.22
N CYS A 91 4.77 -21.93 -1.52
CA CYS A 91 4.62 -20.91 -2.55
C CYS A 91 4.32 -21.51 -3.92
N LYS A 92 5.09 -22.52 -4.36
CA LYS A 92 4.89 -23.18 -5.66
C LYS A 92 3.53 -23.86 -5.78
N SER A 93 3.02 -24.44 -4.70
CA SER A 93 1.72 -25.10 -4.69
C SER A 93 0.55 -24.11 -4.78
N LYS A 94 0.76 -22.88 -4.32
CA LYS A 94 -0.29 -21.86 -4.21
C LYS A 94 -0.41 -20.97 -5.44
N PHE A 95 0.72 -20.63 -6.05
CA PHE A 95 0.79 -19.67 -7.15
C PHE A 95 1.02 -20.39 -8.49
N GLY A 96 0.58 -19.78 -9.60
CA GLY A 96 0.66 -20.39 -10.92
C GLY A 96 2.09 -20.53 -11.43
N SER A 97 2.31 -21.38 -12.43
CA SER A 97 3.62 -21.58 -13.07
C SER A 97 4.13 -20.33 -13.81
N GLU A 98 3.27 -19.35 -14.07
CA GLU A 98 3.63 -18.09 -14.71
C GLU A 98 3.77 -16.95 -13.68
N ASP A 99 3.47 -17.20 -12.41
CA ASP A 99 3.54 -16.18 -11.37
C ASP A 99 4.96 -16.07 -10.82
N TRP A 100 5.43 -14.84 -10.57
CA TRP A 100 6.72 -14.62 -9.92
C TRP A 100 6.55 -14.44 -8.43
N VAL A 101 7.30 -15.22 -7.66
CA VAL A 101 7.28 -15.20 -6.21
C VAL A 101 8.62 -14.71 -5.69
N PHE A 102 8.58 -13.62 -4.93
CA PHE A 102 9.68 -13.10 -4.14
C PHE A 102 9.47 -13.55 -2.69
N LEU A 103 10.40 -14.34 -2.15
CA LEU A 103 10.37 -14.83 -0.78
C LEU A 103 11.50 -14.18 0.03
N GLY A 104 11.14 -13.26 0.92
CA GLY A 104 12.03 -12.66 1.89
C GLY A 104 12.02 -13.46 3.19
N LEU A 105 13.18 -13.94 3.61
CA LEU A 105 13.38 -14.64 4.88
C LEU A 105 14.16 -13.71 5.81
N VAL A 106 13.63 -13.41 6.99
CA VAL A 106 14.34 -12.58 7.98
C VAL A 106 14.56 -13.41 9.23
N GLN A 107 15.83 -13.63 9.58
CA GLN A 107 16.19 -14.29 10.83
C GLN A 107 16.91 -13.36 11.78
N ARG A 108 16.79 -13.65 13.08
CA ARG A 108 17.43 -12.84 14.12
C ARG A 108 18.91 -13.16 14.24
N GLU A 109 19.24 -14.44 14.25
CA GLU A 109 20.60 -14.95 14.46
C GLU A 109 21.41 -15.00 13.17
N ASP A 110 22.68 -15.36 13.28
CA ASP A 110 23.56 -15.54 12.13
C ASP A 110 23.28 -16.81 11.34
N PHE A 111 23.59 -16.75 10.05
CA PHE A 111 23.33 -17.86 9.14
C PHE A 111 24.32 -18.99 9.36
N GLN A 112 23.80 -20.18 9.65
CA GLN A 112 24.58 -21.41 9.56
C GLN A 112 24.88 -21.74 8.10
N LYS A 113 26.02 -22.41 7.84
CA LYS A 113 26.46 -22.78 6.49
C LYS A 113 25.37 -23.53 5.70
N ALA A 114 24.69 -24.47 6.34
CA ALA A 114 23.60 -25.24 5.74
C ALA A 114 22.43 -24.35 5.27
N THR A 115 22.08 -23.32 6.06
CA THR A 115 21.03 -22.35 5.71
C THR A 115 21.45 -21.52 4.50
N LYS A 116 22.72 -21.09 4.44
CA LYS A 116 23.25 -20.34 3.29
C LYS A 116 23.17 -21.17 2.01
N GLU A 117 23.63 -22.42 2.09
CA GLU A 117 23.60 -23.37 0.98
C GLU A 117 22.17 -23.68 0.53
N ALA A 118 21.22 -23.83 1.46
CA ALA A 118 19.81 -24.07 1.12
C ALA A 118 19.18 -22.91 0.32
N VAL A 119 19.50 -21.67 0.69
CA VAL A 119 19.02 -20.48 -0.04
C VAL A 119 19.69 -20.38 -1.41
N ALA A 120 21.02 -20.52 -1.46
CA ALA A 120 21.79 -20.43 -2.71
C ALA A 120 21.39 -21.51 -3.72
N ASN A 121 21.19 -22.76 -3.26
CA ASN A 121 20.80 -23.90 -4.07
C ASN A 121 19.32 -23.89 -4.49
N THR A 122 18.56 -22.85 -4.17
CA THR A 122 17.19 -22.69 -4.69
C THR A 122 17.25 -22.30 -6.16
N THR A 123 17.06 -23.30 -7.04
CA THR A 123 17.17 -23.16 -8.51
C THR A 123 15.83 -22.90 -9.22
N ASP A 124 14.75 -22.69 -8.45
CA ASP A 124 13.43 -22.46 -9.02
C ASP A 124 13.42 -21.19 -9.88
N ARG A 125 12.87 -21.25 -11.10
CA ARG A 125 12.87 -20.09 -12.01
C ARG A 125 11.86 -19.02 -11.59
N ASN A 126 10.82 -19.41 -10.87
CA ASN A 126 9.68 -18.57 -10.52
C ASN A 126 9.68 -18.15 -9.05
N VAL A 127 10.55 -18.72 -8.22
CA VAL A 127 10.68 -18.36 -6.80
C VAL A 127 12.08 -17.81 -6.51
N GLY A 128 12.19 -16.50 -6.33
CA GLY A 128 13.40 -15.84 -5.86
C GLY A 128 13.43 -15.76 -4.34
N VAL A 129 14.51 -16.22 -3.71
CA VAL A 129 14.66 -16.24 -2.25
C VAL A 129 15.78 -15.29 -1.84
N VAL A 130 15.51 -14.46 -0.83
CA VAL A 130 16.53 -13.64 -0.15
C VAL A 130 16.38 -13.83 1.34
N ALA A 131 17.46 -14.21 1.99
CA ALA A 131 17.55 -14.33 3.43
C ALA A 131 18.39 -13.18 4.01
N TYR A 132 17.91 -12.57 5.10
CA TYR A 132 18.57 -11.51 5.84
C TYR A 132 18.78 -11.91 7.32
N SER A 133 20.00 -11.75 7.84
CA SER A 133 20.30 -11.88 9.27
C SER A 133 20.27 -10.49 9.92
N LEU A 134 19.51 -10.32 11.00
CA LEU A 134 19.50 -9.08 11.78
C LEU A 134 20.79 -8.90 12.61
N ALA A 135 21.45 -9.99 13.04
CA ALA A 135 22.66 -9.95 13.85
C ALA A 135 23.89 -9.47 13.06
N SER A 136 24.26 -10.19 12.00
CA SER A 136 25.41 -9.85 11.15
C SER A 136 25.10 -8.85 10.05
N LYS A 137 23.81 -8.54 9.79
CA LYS A 137 23.35 -7.81 8.59
C LYS A 137 23.73 -8.51 7.28
N GLU A 138 24.09 -9.79 7.36
CA GLU A 138 24.43 -10.61 6.21
C GLU A 138 23.19 -10.89 5.36
N ARG A 139 23.42 -11.01 4.05
CA ARG A 139 22.38 -11.38 3.08
C ARG A 139 22.82 -12.57 2.25
N VAL A 140 21.92 -13.52 2.07
CA VAL A 140 22.09 -14.68 1.19
C VAL A 140 20.96 -14.70 0.18
N THR A 141 21.26 -15.01 -1.07
CA THR A 141 20.31 -14.90 -2.17
C THR A 141 20.34 -16.14 -3.02
N SER A 142 19.20 -16.58 -3.53
CA SER A 142 19.16 -17.57 -4.60
C SER A 142 19.81 -17.01 -5.87
N GLU A 143 20.50 -17.86 -6.63
CA GLU A 143 21.28 -17.42 -7.81
C GLU A 143 20.42 -17.02 -9.03
N ASN A 144 19.11 -17.24 -8.94
CA ASN A 144 18.16 -16.86 -9.98
C ASN A 144 17.97 -15.32 -10.07
N VAL A 145 17.34 -14.88 -11.17
CA VAL A 145 17.12 -13.45 -11.46
C VAL A 145 16.24 -12.80 -10.39
N LEU A 146 15.22 -13.52 -9.91
CA LEU A 146 14.28 -13.02 -8.92
C LEU A 146 14.95 -12.78 -7.55
N GLY A 147 15.80 -13.70 -7.09
CA GLY A 147 16.56 -13.56 -5.84
C GLY A 147 17.51 -12.37 -5.88
N ARG A 148 18.28 -12.24 -6.98
CA ARG A 148 19.17 -11.09 -7.19
C ARG A 148 18.41 -9.76 -7.28
N GLY A 149 17.26 -9.76 -7.96
CA GLY A 149 16.38 -8.60 -8.05
C GLY A 149 15.89 -8.15 -6.67
N LEU A 150 15.33 -9.08 -5.90
CA LEU A 150 14.84 -8.83 -4.55
C LEU A 150 15.95 -8.29 -3.63
N ALA A 151 17.16 -8.87 -3.70
CA ALA A 151 18.28 -8.46 -2.86
C ALA A 151 18.76 -7.04 -3.12
N LYS A 152 18.65 -6.57 -4.37
CA LYS A 152 19.01 -5.19 -4.74
C LYS A 152 18.07 -4.16 -4.11
N GLN A 153 16.78 -4.50 -4.03
CA GLN A 153 15.71 -3.59 -3.65
C GLN A 153 15.33 -3.68 -2.17
N LEU A 154 15.40 -4.87 -1.57
CA LEU A 154 15.10 -5.09 -0.16
C LEU A 154 16.29 -4.65 0.71
N ARG A 155 16.29 -3.38 1.12
CA ARG A 155 17.29 -2.79 2.02
C ARG A 155 16.64 -2.51 3.37
N LEU A 156 16.99 -3.29 4.39
CA LEU A 156 16.46 -3.13 5.76
C LEU A 156 17.23 -2.07 6.58
N THR A 157 17.84 -1.08 5.94
CA THR A 157 18.79 -0.16 6.61
C THR A 157 18.19 1.16 7.06
N GLU A 158 17.02 1.59 6.55
CA GLU A 158 16.33 2.81 7.03
C GLU A 158 14.90 2.89 6.48
N ALA A 159 13.94 3.21 7.35
CA ALA A 159 12.56 3.56 6.99
C ALA A 159 12.27 4.98 7.46
N LYS A 160 12.21 5.93 6.53
CA LYS A 160 11.75 7.29 6.83
C LYS A 160 10.23 7.27 6.85
N PHE A 161 9.59 7.50 7.98
CA PHE A 161 8.14 7.64 8.10
C PHE A 161 7.79 9.13 8.03
N GLU A 162 7.33 9.58 6.87
CA GLU A 162 6.75 10.91 6.67
C GLU A 162 5.27 10.78 6.33
N VAL A 163 4.42 11.41 7.14
CA VAL A 163 2.99 11.61 6.87
C VAL A 163 2.87 13.03 6.30
N PHE A 164 2.47 13.14 5.03
CA PHE A 164 2.23 14.44 4.41
C PHE A 164 1.01 14.36 3.49
N ASP A 165 -0.14 14.82 4.00
CA ASP A 165 -1.38 15.01 3.22
C ASP A 165 -1.71 16.50 3.04
N LEU A 166 -0.78 17.25 2.45
CA LEU A 166 -1.00 18.61 1.94
C LEU A 166 -1.66 18.71 0.53
N PRO A 167 -1.56 17.71 -0.39
CA PRO A 167 -1.97 17.90 -1.78
C PRO A 167 -3.46 18.18 -2.02
N ASN A 168 -4.37 17.67 -1.21
CA ASN A 168 -5.82 17.79 -1.46
C ASN A 168 -6.40 19.12 -0.99
N TYR A 169 -5.86 19.70 0.09
CA TYR A 169 -6.13 21.08 0.49
C TYR A 169 -5.61 22.07 -0.56
N LEU A 170 -4.38 21.87 -1.04
CA LEU A 170 -3.80 22.72 -2.09
C LEU A 170 -4.63 22.69 -3.38
N LYS A 171 -5.08 21.52 -3.84
CA LYS A 171 -5.90 21.43 -5.08
C LYS A 171 -7.19 22.27 -5.00
N SER A 172 -7.89 22.23 -3.85
CA SER A 172 -9.14 22.95 -3.66
C SER A 172 -8.91 24.46 -3.58
N PHE A 173 -7.82 24.87 -2.93
CA PHE A 173 -7.36 26.26 -2.90
C PHE A 173 -6.96 26.75 -4.30
N THR A 174 -6.12 26.00 -5.03
CA THR A 174 -5.61 26.40 -6.35
C THR A 174 -6.73 26.57 -7.38
N ILE A 175 -7.73 25.67 -7.41
CA ILE A 175 -8.86 25.80 -8.35
C ILE A 175 -9.70 27.04 -8.04
N THR A 176 -9.97 27.29 -6.76
CA THR A 176 -10.78 28.45 -6.33
C THR A 176 -10.03 29.75 -6.59
N PHE A 177 -8.75 29.81 -6.24
CA PHE A 177 -7.89 30.96 -6.48
C PHE A 177 -7.76 31.26 -7.99
N PHE A 178 -7.55 30.23 -8.80
CA PHE A 178 -7.48 30.38 -10.26
C PHE A 178 -8.77 30.95 -10.85
N LEU A 179 -9.94 30.47 -10.41
CA LEU A 179 -11.23 30.99 -10.85
C LEU A 179 -11.46 32.45 -10.44
N VAL A 180 -11.08 32.83 -9.22
CA VAL A 180 -11.21 34.22 -8.75
C VAL A 180 -10.27 35.15 -9.52
N VAL A 181 -9.03 34.73 -9.77
CA VAL A 181 -8.09 35.50 -10.59
C VAL A 181 -8.60 35.63 -12.02
N LEU A 182 -9.11 34.56 -12.63
CA LEU A 182 -9.66 34.57 -13.98
C LEU A 182 -10.88 35.51 -14.09
N PHE A 183 -11.71 35.55 -13.05
CA PHE A 183 -12.82 36.49 -12.95
C PHE A 183 -12.36 37.95 -12.84
N LEU A 184 -11.33 38.25 -12.04
CA LEU A 184 -10.73 39.59 -11.95
C LEU A 184 -10.13 40.04 -13.29
N VAL A 185 -9.48 39.12 -14.02
CA VAL A 185 -8.96 39.36 -15.37
C VAL A 185 -10.10 39.65 -16.34
N PHE A 186 -11.18 38.86 -16.31
CA PHE A 186 -12.38 39.09 -17.14
C PHE A 186 -13.01 40.47 -16.89
N LEU A 187 -13.15 40.89 -15.63
CA LEU A 187 -13.68 42.22 -15.28
C LEU A 187 -12.78 43.35 -15.80
N THR A 188 -11.47 43.14 -15.80
CA THR A 188 -10.50 44.09 -16.38
C THR A 188 -10.71 44.23 -17.89
N PHE A 189 -10.86 43.11 -18.61
CA PHE A 189 -11.19 43.12 -20.04
C PHE A 189 -12.57 43.69 -20.35
N SER A 190 -13.50 43.65 -19.40
CA SER A 190 -14.84 44.24 -19.52
C SER A 190 -14.87 45.76 -19.30
N GLY A 191 -13.70 46.40 -19.14
CA GLY A 191 -13.56 47.85 -19.06
C GLY A 191 -13.51 48.43 -17.65
N ILE A 192 -13.55 47.60 -16.60
CA ILE A 192 -13.39 48.09 -15.23
C ILE A 192 -11.91 48.17 -14.88
N GLN A 193 -11.36 49.38 -14.93
CA GLN A 193 -9.95 49.64 -14.61
C GLN A 193 -9.70 49.60 -13.10
N ASN A 194 -8.45 49.36 -12.70
CA ASN A 194 -7.96 49.32 -11.30
C ASN A 194 -8.55 48.21 -10.41
N ILE A 195 -9.29 47.25 -10.97
CA ILE A 195 -9.79 46.09 -10.23
C ILE A 195 -8.66 45.14 -9.79
N VAL A 196 -7.60 44.99 -10.59
CA VAL A 196 -6.45 44.16 -10.25
C VAL A 196 -5.40 45.02 -9.54
N ASN A 197 -5.50 45.08 -8.22
CA ASN A 197 -4.53 45.73 -7.34
C ASN A 197 -4.11 44.79 -6.19
N PRO A 198 -3.02 45.05 -5.45
CA PRO A 198 -2.55 44.15 -4.38
C PRO A 198 -3.62 43.83 -3.32
N LEU A 199 -4.50 44.78 -3.03
CA LEU A 199 -5.58 44.65 -2.04
C LEU A 199 -6.69 43.70 -2.56
N SER A 200 -7.05 43.80 -3.83
CA SER A 200 -7.99 42.88 -4.50
C SER A 200 -7.47 41.43 -4.53
N ILE A 201 -6.16 41.23 -4.69
CA ILE A 201 -5.53 39.90 -4.65
C ILE A 201 -5.55 39.35 -3.24
N LEU A 202 -5.29 40.19 -2.23
CA LEU A 202 -5.39 39.78 -0.82
C LEU A 202 -6.81 39.37 -0.44
N ILE A 203 -7.81 40.13 -0.89
CA ILE A 203 -9.23 39.78 -0.74
C ILE A 203 -9.53 38.45 -1.46
N ALA A 204 -9.03 38.27 -2.69
CA ALA A 204 -9.19 37.03 -3.44
C ALA A 204 -8.60 35.81 -2.69
N ILE A 205 -7.45 35.96 -2.02
CA ILE A 205 -6.85 34.91 -1.19
C ILE A 205 -7.78 34.55 -0.02
N VAL A 206 -8.26 35.54 0.73
CA VAL A 206 -9.15 35.32 1.89
C VAL A 206 -10.47 34.68 1.46
N VAL A 207 -11.08 35.18 0.38
CA VAL A 207 -12.31 34.60 -0.18
C VAL A 207 -12.06 33.17 -0.66
N SER A 208 -10.93 32.91 -1.33
CA SER A 208 -10.57 31.56 -1.79
C SER A 208 -10.33 30.59 -0.64
N LEU A 209 -9.77 31.05 0.49
CA LEU A 209 -9.62 30.24 1.70
C LEU A 209 -10.99 29.88 2.30
N LEU A 210 -11.89 30.86 2.45
CA LEU A 210 -13.22 30.64 3.04
C LEU A 210 -14.12 29.77 2.15
N VAL A 211 -14.21 30.10 0.86
CA VAL A 211 -15.01 29.35 -0.11
C VAL A 211 -14.39 27.97 -0.35
N GLY A 212 -13.07 27.88 -0.47
CA GLY A 212 -12.35 26.63 -0.61
C GLY A 212 -12.56 25.70 0.58
N HIS A 213 -12.51 26.21 1.82
CA HIS A 213 -12.81 25.43 3.01
C HIS A 213 -14.27 24.93 3.03
N ARG A 214 -15.24 25.78 2.67
CA ARG A 214 -16.66 25.40 2.62
C ARG A 214 -16.94 24.35 1.53
N LEU A 215 -16.34 24.49 0.35
CA LEU A 215 -16.43 23.51 -0.73
C LEU A 215 -15.77 22.19 -0.33
N TYR A 216 -14.59 22.24 0.29
CA TYR A 216 -13.92 21.08 0.86
C TYR A 216 -14.82 20.34 1.83
N LYS A 217 -15.37 21.04 2.85
CA LYS A 217 -16.25 20.43 3.86
C LYS A 217 -17.49 19.77 3.25
N ASN A 218 -18.06 20.37 2.21
CA ASN A 218 -19.30 19.89 1.61
C ASN A 218 -19.12 18.79 0.55
N ARG A 219 -17.97 18.71 -0.12
CA ARG A 219 -17.78 17.81 -1.27
C ARG A 219 -16.67 16.78 -1.11
N TYR A 220 -15.66 17.06 -0.31
CA TYR A 220 -14.42 16.27 -0.28
C TYR A 220 -14.04 15.79 1.12
N HIS A 221 -14.60 16.41 2.17
CA HIS A 221 -14.30 16.01 3.53
C HIS A 221 -14.76 14.58 3.77
N THR A 222 -13.80 13.74 4.13
CA THR A 222 -13.99 12.33 4.36
C THR A 222 -13.98 12.10 5.87
N ALA A 223 -15.08 11.60 6.43
CA ALA A 223 -15.15 11.21 7.83
C ALA A 223 -15.55 9.74 7.92
N LEU A 224 -14.85 8.99 8.76
CA LEU A 224 -15.09 7.57 8.98
C LEU A 224 -15.43 7.36 10.45
N SER A 225 -16.60 6.79 10.70
CA SER A 225 -16.99 6.29 12.03
C SER A 225 -17.02 4.77 11.98
N ILE A 226 -16.43 4.12 12.98
CA ILE A 226 -16.31 2.67 13.10
C ILE A 226 -16.88 2.29 14.46
N ASP A 227 -17.80 1.33 14.47
CA ASP A 227 -18.32 0.74 15.70
C ASP A 227 -18.17 -0.80 15.66
N ALA A 228 -18.67 -1.48 16.68
CA ALA A 228 -18.57 -2.94 16.78
C ALA A 228 -19.41 -3.70 15.74
N LYS A 229 -20.42 -3.07 15.13
CA LYS A 229 -21.35 -3.69 14.19
C LYS A 229 -21.00 -3.40 12.73
N GLY A 230 -20.43 -2.24 12.45
CA GLY A 230 -20.11 -1.78 11.11
C GLY A 230 -19.36 -0.45 11.07
N PHE A 231 -19.50 0.24 9.96
CA PHE A 231 -18.92 1.56 9.75
C PHE A 231 -19.86 2.48 8.98
N GLN A 232 -19.62 3.77 9.12
CA GLN A 232 -20.25 4.84 8.33
C GLN A 232 -19.16 5.72 7.74
N LEU A 233 -19.10 5.76 6.41
CA LEU A 233 -18.20 6.59 5.64
C LEU A 233 -18.99 7.77 5.05
N TRP A 234 -18.58 8.97 5.43
CA TRP A 234 -19.09 10.22 4.89
C TRP A 234 -18.08 10.78 3.90
N GLU A 235 -18.53 11.06 2.67
CA GLU A 235 -17.76 11.80 1.67
C GLU A 235 -18.58 13.04 1.27
N GLY A 236 -18.24 14.18 1.89
CA GLY A 236 -19.06 15.39 1.83
C GLY A 236 -20.45 15.14 2.44
N LYS A 237 -21.49 15.13 1.60
CA LYS A 237 -22.88 14.84 2.01
C LYS A 237 -23.31 13.39 1.76
N ALA A 238 -22.53 12.63 1.01
CA ALA A 238 -22.86 11.24 0.71
C ALA A 238 -22.47 10.36 1.90
N MET A 239 -23.40 9.52 2.35
CA MET A 239 -23.20 8.56 3.44
C MET A 239 -23.26 7.14 2.87
N LYS A 240 -22.27 6.32 3.21
CA LYS A 240 -22.21 4.91 2.89
C LYS A 240 -21.98 4.13 4.17
N GLU A 241 -22.77 3.11 4.41
CA GLU A 241 -22.62 2.23 5.57
C GLU A 241 -22.38 0.78 5.15
N GLY A 242 -21.80 0.00 6.05
CA GLY A 242 -21.56 -1.43 5.86
C GLY A 242 -21.39 -2.16 7.19
N LYS A 243 -21.80 -3.42 7.25
CA LYS A 243 -21.66 -4.26 8.46
C LYS A 243 -20.45 -5.17 8.35
N TRP A 244 -19.74 -5.41 9.45
CA TRP A 244 -18.52 -6.24 9.42
C TRP A 244 -18.79 -7.68 9.00
N ALA A 245 -19.97 -8.20 9.32
CA ALA A 245 -20.38 -9.56 8.96
C ALA A 245 -20.54 -9.79 7.45
N ASP A 246 -20.75 -8.73 6.67
CA ASP A 246 -20.92 -8.84 5.21
C ASP A 246 -19.57 -9.07 4.50
N PHE A 247 -18.46 -8.87 5.21
CA PHE A 247 -17.12 -8.97 4.67
C PHE A 247 -16.42 -10.26 5.10
N SER A 248 -15.69 -10.87 4.17
CA SER A 248 -14.94 -12.09 4.39
C SER A 248 -13.51 -11.84 4.84
N ASP A 249 -12.89 -10.76 4.34
CA ASP A 249 -11.48 -10.44 4.55
C ASP A 249 -11.17 -8.94 4.33
N VAL A 250 -9.97 -8.52 4.71
CA VAL A 250 -9.46 -7.16 4.54
C VAL A 250 -7.99 -7.13 4.10
N ALA A 251 -7.68 -6.25 3.15
CA ALA A 251 -6.32 -5.97 2.69
C ALA A 251 -6.01 -4.47 2.73
N ILE A 252 -4.73 -4.13 2.87
CA ILE A 252 -4.26 -2.77 2.60
C ILE A 252 -4.13 -2.63 1.09
N TYR A 253 -4.90 -1.73 0.49
CA TYR A 253 -4.90 -1.47 -0.93
C TYR A 253 -4.21 -0.13 -1.26
N ILE A 254 -3.30 -0.15 -2.23
CA ILE A 254 -2.54 1.01 -2.70
C ILE A 254 -3.01 1.33 -4.11
N THR A 255 -3.55 2.53 -4.30
CA THR A 255 -3.99 2.97 -5.64
C THR A 255 -2.81 3.31 -6.54
N PRO A 256 -3.01 3.40 -7.87
CA PRO A 256 -1.97 3.91 -8.77
C PRO A 256 -1.46 5.32 -8.41
N LYS A 257 -2.26 6.12 -7.70
CA LYS A 257 -1.90 7.45 -7.19
C LYS A 257 -1.25 7.42 -5.80
N ARG A 258 -0.92 6.24 -5.28
CA ARG A 258 -0.31 6.00 -3.95
C ARG A 258 -1.18 6.44 -2.76
N GLU A 259 -2.48 6.55 -2.97
CA GLU A 259 -3.41 6.66 -1.85
C GLU A 259 -3.61 5.27 -1.23
N THR A 260 -3.68 5.22 0.11
CA THR A 260 -3.83 3.95 0.84
C THR A 260 -5.27 3.81 1.34
N PHE A 261 -5.84 2.64 1.09
CA PHE A 261 -7.18 2.23 1.49
C PHE A 261 -7.13 0.91 2.26
N LEU A 262 -8.17 0.60 3.02
CA LEU A 262 -8.49 -0.78 3.39
C LEU A 262 -9.54 -1.31 2.45
N ARG A 263 -9.17 -2.30 1.66
CA ARG A 263 -10.10 -3.02 0.80
C ARG A 263 -10.76 -4.13 1.60
N LEU A 264 -12.07 -4.01 1.77
CA LEU A 264 -12.92 -5.02 2.36
C LEU A 264 -13.46 -5.92 1.24
N TYR A 265 -13.33 -7.23 1.40
CA TYR A 265 -13.84 -8.21 0.45
C TYR A 265 -15.18 -8.75 0.95
N SER A 266 -16.19 -8.75 0.10
CA SER A 266 -17.50 -9.36 0.35
C SER A 266 -17.85 -10.32 -0.80
N LYS A 267 -18.92 -11.12 -0.64
CA LYS A 267 -19.43 -11.95 -1.74
C LYS A 267 -19.89 -11.13 -2.95
N ASN A 268 -20.33 -9.89 -2.73
CA ASN A 268 -20.94 -9.04 -3.74
C ASN A 268 -19.95 -8.05 -4.37
N GLY A 269 -18.67 -8.08 -3.96
CA GLY A 269 -17.63 -7.19 -4.46
C GLY A 269 -16.71 -6.66 -3.37
N THR A 270 -16.01 -5.57 -3.68
CA THR A 270 -15.03 -4.95 -2.79
C THR A 270 -15.45 -3.54 -2.40
N PHE A 271 -15.14 -3.14 -1.17
CA PHE A 271 -15.33 -1.78 -0.68
C PHE A 271 -14.02 -1.19 -0.17
N ASP A 272 -13.64 -0.01 -0.64
CA ASP A 272 -12.36 0.61 -0.31
C ASP A 272 -12.56 1.75 0.72
N LEU A 273 -12.09 1.53 1.95
CA LEU A 273 -12.10 2.51 3.03
C LEU A 273 -10.87 3.44 2.94
N PRO A 274 -11.03 4.76 2.80
CA PRO A 274 -9.92 5.69 2.63
C PRO A 274 -9.16 5.95 3.94
N LEU A 275 -8.06 5.23 4.16
CA LEU A 275 -7.20 5.44 5.33
C LEU A 275 -6.38 6.73 5.23
N SER A 276 -5.82 7.02 4.07
CA SER A 276 -4.94 8.18 3.90
C SER A 276 -5.66 9.51 4.14
N ARG A 277 -7.00 9.54 4.06
CA ARG A 277 -7.82 10.75 4.17
C ARG A 277 -8.47 10.94 5.54
N THR A 278 -8.42 9.92 6.40
CA THR A 278 -9.09 9.93 7.72
C THR A 278 -8.11 10.22 8.86
N GLY A 279 -6.81 10.29 8.57
CA GLY A 279 -5.76 10.52 9.58
C GLY A 279 -5.52 9.32 10.50
N LEU A 280 -6.20 8.20 10.27
CA LEU A 280 -6.08 7.00 11.09
C LEU A 280 -4.79 6.24 10.79
N SER A 281 -4.19 5.66 11.84
CA SER A 281 -3.04 4.77 11.71
C SER A 281 -3.45 3.54 10.90
N ARG A 282 -2.75 3.31 9.79
CA ARG A 282 -3.09 2.25 8.83
C ARG A 282 -2.99 0.86 9.46
N LYS A 283 -1.93 0.64 10.24
CA LYS A 283 -1.64 -0.62 10.93
C LYS A 283 -2.69 -0.93 12.01
N GLU A 284 -2.97 0.05 12.87
CA GLU A 284 -3.95 -0.11 13.95
C GLU A 284 -5.34 -0.34 13.39
N THR A 285 -5.75 0.46 12.40
CA THR A 285 -7.06 0.34 11.76
C THR A 285 -7.22 -1.01 11.06
N TYR A 286 -6.18 -1.49 10.37
CA TYR A 286 -6.18 -2.83 9.76
C TYR A 286 -6.42 -3.93 10.82
N MET A 287 -5.67 -3.89 11.93
CA MET A 287 -5.79 -4.90 12.98
C MET A 287 -7.19 -4.88 13.65
N ILE A 288 -7.70 -3.68 13.95
CA ILE A 288 -9.04 -3.50 14.54
C ILE A 288 -10.10 -4.08 13.60
N ILE A 289 -10.12 -3.65 12.33
CA ILE A 289 -11.13 -4.08 11.37
C ILE A 289 -11.04 -5.59 11.11
N ARG A 290 -9.82 -6.14 10.99
CA ARG A 290 -9.64 -7.58 10.80
C ARG A 290 -10.20 -8.38 11.98
N ASN A 291 -10.01 -7.90 13.21
CA ASN A 291 -10.58 -8.53 14.40
C ASN A 291 -12.11 -8.39 14.43
N LEU A 292 -12.66 -7.24 14.03
CA LEU A 292 -14.11 -7.03 13.92
C LEU A 292 -14.75 -7.95 12.87
N ILE A 293 -14.12 -8.15 11.72
CA ILE A 293 -14.58 -9.09 10.68
C ILE A 293 -14.53 -10.54 11.19
N LYS A 294 -13.48 -10.92 11.93
CA LYS A 294 -13.38 -12.26 12.54
C LYS A 294 -14.40 -12.46 13.67
N GLY A 295 -14.56 -11.47 14.54
CA GLY A 295 -15.49 -11.50 15.67
C GLY A 295 -16.95 -11.44 15.26
N GLY A 296 -17.28 -10.68 14.21
CA GLY A 296 -18.63 -10.62 13.63
C GLY A 296 -19.12 -11.96 13.08
N LYS A 297 -18.19 -12.86 12.69
CA LYS A 297 -18.52 -14.24 12.30
C LYS A 297 -18.76 -15.19 13.48
N ALA A 298 -18.37 -14.82 14.70
CA ALA A 298 -18.57 -15.64 15.90
C ALA A 298 -19.89 -15.32 16.63
N ILE A 299 -20.59 -14.25 16.23
CA ILE A 299 -21.83 -13.74 16.86
C ILE A 299 -23.06 -14.01 15.96
N GLN A 300 -22.86 -14.68 14.82
CA GLN A 300 -23.94 -15.22 13.96
C GLN A 300 -24.07 -16.72 14.16
#